data_AF-A0A1Y6BU70-F1
#
_entry.id   AF-A0A1Y6BU70-F1
#
_cell.length_a   1.000
_cell.length_b   1.000
_cell.length_c   1.000
_cell.angle_alpha   90.00
_cell.angle_beta   90.00
_cell.angle_gamma   90.00
#
_symmetry.space_group_name_H-M   'P 1'
#
loop_
_entity.id
_entity.type
_entity.pdbx_description
1 polymer ?
#
loop_
_entity_poly.entity_id
_entity_poly.type
_entity_poly.pdbx_seq_one_letter_code
_entity_poly.pdbx_strand_id
1 'polypeptide(L)'
;MQKKFFQNLRALAYGLPTLLYVFTTCLAVIVLLAAKHDYDARQVFEGRSADILVVPPESAPELSQESVDIALALFNIQIPAGTKHPTFDPNLQDRGLTTLRGWGSKLEVTVGPAAFESWGLLGSTLAHELEVHCRQSFTLIRALDLLGLDGTLMAEREAYLHELNNAGRFHLGQIERENIQATMDFYYPVQDEDTLSAR
;
A
#
# COMPACT_ATOMS: atom_id res chain seq x y z
N MET A 1 -20.97 21.07 -53.48
CA MET A 1 -20.60 21.21 -52.05
C MET A 1 -21.14 20.06 -51.18
N GLN A 2 -22.39 19.62 -51.35
CA GLN A 2 -23.01 18.55 -50.51
C GLN A 2 -22.32 17.17 -50.55
N LYS A 3 -21.83 16.66 -51.69
CA LYS A 3 -21.22 15.31 -51.76
C LYS A 3 -19.95 15.15 -50.90
N LYS A 4 -19.07 16.16 -50.87
CA LYS A 4 -17.86 16.15 -50.02
C LYS A 4 -18.23 16.19 -48.53
N PHE A 5 -19.28 16.92 -48.17
CA PHE A 5 -19.76 17.00 -46.78
C PHE A 5 -20.25 15.63 -46.26
N PHE A 6 -21.06 14.90 -47.05
CA PHE A 6 -21.53 13.56 -46.66
C PHE A 6 -20.42 12.49 -46.65
N GLN A 7 -19.41 12.61 -47.51
CA GLN A 7 -18.24 11.73 -47.48
C GLN A 7 -17.43 11.91 -46.20
N ASN A 8 -17.20 13.15 -45.78
CA ASN A 8 -16.51 13.46 -44.52
C ASN A 8 -17.30 12.98 -43.30
N LEU A 9 -18.63 13.12 -43.30
CA LEU A 9 -19.49 12.65 -42.20
C LEU A 9 -19.44 11.13 -42.03
N ARG A 10 -19.44 10.38 -43.14
CA ARG A 10 -19.31 8.91 -43.11
C ARG A 10 -17.93 8.47 -42.63
N ALA A 11 -16.86 9.12 -43.10
CA ALA A 11 -15.51 8.82 -42.62
C ALA A 11 -15.39 9.04 -41.10
N LEU A 12 -16.04 10.09 -40.57
CA LEU A 12 -16.08 10.37 -39.13
C LEU A 12 -16.92 9.35 -38.35
N ALA A 13 -18.08 8.95 -38.87
CA ALA A 13 -18.98 7.99 -38.24
C ALA A 13 -18.37 6.58 -38.12
N TYR A 14 -17.54 6.14 -39.07
CA TYR A 14 -16.84 4.86 -39.00
C TYR A 14 -15.46 4.98 -38.32
N GLY A 15 -14.82 6.14 -38.42
CA GLY A 15 -13.52 6.41 -37.80
C GLY A 15 -13.59 6.56 -36.28
N LEU A 16 -14.62 7.23 -35.75
CA LEU A 16 -14.73 7.52 -34.32
C LEU A 16 -14.89 6.26 -33.43
N PRO A 17 -15.76 5.28 -33.74
CA PRO A 17 -15.85 4.05 -32.95
C PRO A 17 -14.57 3.23 -32.99
N THR A 18 -13.92 3.17 -34.17
CA THR A 18 -12.63 2.48 -34.34
C THR A 18 -11.56 3.14 -33.49
N LEU A 19 -11.49 4.48 -33.48
CA LEU A 19 -10.53 5.24 -32.68
C LEU A 19 -10.79 5.07 -31.17
N LEU A 20 -12.06 5.06 -30.75
CA LEU A 20 -12.45 4.81 -29.36
C LEU A 20 -12.08 3.38 -28.93
N TYR A 21 -12.31 2.39 -29.79
CA TYR A 21 -11.94 1.00 -29.53
C TYR A 21 -10.42 0.83 -29.41
N VAL A 22 -9.65 1.43 -30.32
CA VAL A 22 -8.17 1.42 -30.24
C VAL A 22 -7.71 2.09 -28.95
N PHE A 23 -8.28 3.26 -28.61
CA PHE A 23 -7.91 4.00 -27.41
C PHE A 23 -8.20 3.19 -26.12
N THR A 24 -9.40 2.61 -26.01
CA THR A 24 -9.78 1.78 -24.85
C THR A 24 -8.95 0.50 -24.75
N THR A 25 -8.62 -0.13 -25.87
CA THR A 25 -7.75 -1.31 -25.91
C THR A 25 -6.33 -0.96 -25.47
N CYS A 26 -5.76 0.14 -26.00
CA CYS A 26 -4.45 0.62 -25.56
C CYS A 26 -4.43 0.96 -24.07
N LEU A 27 -5.48 1.62 -23.57
CA LEU A 27 -5.61 1.92 -22.15
C LEU A 27 -5.65 0.64 -21.31
N ALA A 28 -6.44 -0.36 -21.70
CA ALA A 28 -6.50 -1.65 -21.02
C ALA A 28 -5.14 -2.37 -21.00
N VAL A 29 -4.41 -2.37 -22.13
CA VAL A 29 -3.07 -2.95 -22.20
C VAL A 29 -2.10 -2.22 -21.27
N ILE A 30 -2.13 -0.89 -21.21
CA ILE A 30 -1.30 -0.10 -20.29
C ILE A 30 -1.60 -0.46 -18.83
N VAL A 31 -2.89 -0.57 -18.48
CA VAL A 31 -3.32 -0.98 -17.14
C VAL A 31 -2.82 -2.39 -16.81
N LEU A 32 -2.94 -3.35 -17.73
CA LEU A 32 -2.44 -4.71 -17.53
C LEU A 32 -0.92 -4.78 -17.36
N LEU A 33 -0.17 -4.00 -18.15
CA LEU A 33 1.29 -3.92 -18.03
C LEU A 33 1.70 -3.28 -16.70
N ALA A 34 1.01 -2.24 -16.26
CA ALA A 34 1.24 -1.62 -14.96
C ALA A 34 0.95 -2.59 -13.81
N ALA A 35 -0.19 -3.31 -13.88
CA ALA A 35 -0.53 -4.34 -12.89
C ALA A 35 0.48 -5.49 -12.86
N LYS A 36 0.96 -5.94 -14.03
CA LYS A 36 2.00 -6.96 -14.11
C LYS A 36 3.32 -6.48 -13.50
N HIS A 37 3.76 -5.26 -13.84
CA HIS A 37 4.98 -4.70 -13.28
C HIS A 37 4.91 -4.60 -11.76
N ASP A 38 3.76 -4.16 -11.23
CA ASP A 38 3.51 -4.12 -9.79
C ASP A 38 3.56 -5.51 -9.15
N TYR A 39 2.91 -6.51 -9.77
CA TYR A 39 2.98 -7.91 -9.34
C TYR A 39 4.41 -8.46 -9.31
N ASP A 40 5.18 -8.25 -10.39
CA ASP A 40 6.56 -8.73 -10.48
C ASP A 40 7.45 -8.05 -9.42
N ALA A 41 7.22 -6.77 -9.11
CA ALA A 41 7.92 -6.06 -8.04
C ALA A 41 7.61 -6.62 -6.65
N ARG A 42 6.35 -7.02 -6.40
CA ARG A 42 5.94 -7.69 -5.14
C ARG A 42 6.65 -9.03 -4.96
N GLN A 43 6.71 -9.85 -6.00
CA GLN A 43 7.36 -11.18 -5.96
C GLN A 43 8.87 -11.10 -5.63
N VAL A 44 9.59 -10.13 -6.20
CA VAL A 44 11.01 -9.92 -5.90
C VAL A 44 11.22 -9.52 -4.44
N PHE A 45 10.25 -8.83 -3.85
CA PHE A 45 10.32 -8.37 -2.48
C PHE A 45 10.06 -9.50 -1.47
N GLU A 46 9.02 -10.32 -1.71
CA GLU A 46 8.72 -11.50 -0.88
C GLU A 46 9.92 -12.47 -0.81
N GLY A 47 10.69 -12.60 -1.89
CA GLY A 47 11.87 -13.47 -1.94
C GLY A 47 13.11 -12.96 -1.19
N ARG A 48 13.15 -11.72 -0.69
CA ARG A 48 14.36 -11.12 -0.08
C ARG A 48 14.31 -10.95 1.44
N SER A 49 13.16 -11.15 2.06
CA SER A 49 12.94 -10.86 3.49
C SER A 49 13.34 -11.98 4.46
N ALA A 50 13.83 -13.13 3.97
CA ALA A 50 13.80 -14.38 4.74
C ALA A 50 14.95 -14.63 5.73
N ASP A 51 16.15 -14.01 5.63
CA ASP A 51 17.33 -14.63 6.27
C ASP A 51 18.22 -13.74 7.15
N ILE A 52 17.76 -12.57 7.60
CA ILE A 52 18.54 -11.78 8.58
C ILE A 52 18.10 -12.19 9.98
N LEU A 53 18.95 -12.95 10.68
CA LEU A 53 18.75 -13.27 12.09
C LEU A 53 19.01 -12.02 12.93
N VAL A 54 17.93 -11.37 13.32
CA VAL A 54 17.93 -10.23 14.23
C VAL A 54 17.67 -10.76 15.65
N VAL A 55 18.22 -10.12 16.67
CA VAL A 55 17.81 -10.35 18.06
C VAL A 55 17.46 -8.99 18.65
N PRO A 56 16.18 -8.58 18.63
CA PRO A 56 15.79 -7.30 19.19
C PRO A 56 16.04 -7.25 20.71
N PRO A 57 16.35 -6.06 21.27
CA PRO A 57 16.41 -5.90 22.71
C PRO A 57 15.10 -6.30 23.40
N GLU A 58 15.18 -6.87 24.61
CA GLU A 58 14.00 -7.24 25.40
C GLU A 58 13.22 -6.03 25.92
N SER A 59 13.92 -4.90 26.13
CA SER A 59 13.28 -3.65 26.56
C SER A 59 12.61 -2.95 25.39
N ALA A 60 11.44 -2.34 25.66
CA ALA A 60 10.77 -1.47 24.71
C ALA A 60 11.70 -0.33 24.22
N PRO A 61 11.60 0.09 22.94
CA PRO A 61 12.35 1.23 22.42
C PRO A 61 11.93 2.53 23.12
N GLU A 62 12.87 3.48 23.25
CA GLU A 62 12.54 4.82 23.72
C GLU A 62 11.69 5.56 22.68
N LEU A 63 10.76 6.41 23.14
CA LEU A 63 9.91 7.26 22.28
C LEU A 63 10.73 8.38 21.62
N SER A 64 11.52 8.04 20.61
CA SER A 64 12.47 8.94 19.97
C SER A 64 12.63 8.64 18.47
N GLN A 65 13.12 9.64 17.73
CA GLN A 65 13.53 9.44 16.33
C GLN A 65 14.67 8.43 16.20
N GLU A 66 15.59 8.40 17.17
CA GLU A 66 16.73 7.47 17.16
C GLU A 66 16.26 6.01 17.16
N SER A 67 15.23 5.68 17.94
CA SER A 67 14.63 4.34 17.91
C SER A 67 13.99 3.99 16.56
N VAL A 68 13.41 4.96 15.86
CA VAL A 68 12.90 4.75 14.48
C VAL A 68 14.05 4.39 13.55
N ASP A 69 15.14 5.16 13.61
CA ASP A 69 16.32 4.95 12.77
C ASP A 69 17.00 3.60 13.08
N ILE A 70 17.09 3.23 14.36
CA ILE A 70 17.59 1.93 14.80
C ILE A 70 16.68 0.82 14.27
N ALA A 71 15.36 0.94 14.37
CA ALA A 71 14.44 -0.10 13.89
C ALA A 71 14.55 -0.33 12.38
N LEU A 72 14.70 0.73 11.57
CA LEU A 72 14.94 0.62 10.14
C LEU A 72 16.20 -0.21 9.84
N ALA A 73 17.30 0.08 10.55
CA ALA A 73 18.55 -0.66 10.39
C ALA A 73 18.45 -2.10 10.91
N LEU A 74 17.88 -2.27 12.12
CA LEU A 74 17.75 -3.53 12.84
C LEU A 74 16.97 -4.56 12.01
N PHE A 75 15.86 -4.15 11.39
CA PHE A 75 15.02 -5.04 10.57
C PHE A 75 15.30 -4.93 9.07
N ASN A 76 16.36 -4.22 8.67
CA ASN A 76 16.75 -3.98 7.27
C ASN A 76 15.57 -3.47 6.40
N ILE A 77 14.79 -2.53 6.94
CA ILE A 77 13.67 -1.91 6.23
C ILE A 77 14.24 -0.81 5.34
N GLN A 78 13.97 -0.91 4.03
CA GLN A 78 14.48 0.02 3.04
C GLN A 78 13.45 1.12 2.77
N ILE A 79 13.89 2.38 2.79
CA ILE A 79 13.05 3.53 2.46
C ILE A 79 12.91 3.60 0.93
N PRO A 80 11.70 3.49 0.35
CA PRO A 80 11.52 3.55 -1.09
C PRO A 80 11.99 4.87 -1.70
N ALA A 81 12.43 4.80 -2.96
CA ALA A 81 12.75 6.00 -3.72
C ALA A 81 11.48 6.85 -3.88
N GLY A 82 11.54 8.12 -3.46
CA GLY A 82 10.37 9.00 -3.47
C GLY A 82 9.63 9.10 -2.14
N THR A 83 10.08 8.41 -1.10
CA THR A 83 9.62 8.61 0.28
C THR A 83 10.63 9.47 1.04
N LYS A 84 10.17 10.30 1.98
CA LYS A 84 11.03 10.96 2.97
C LYS A 84 11.47 9.95 4.04
N HIS A 85 12.47 10.32 4.82
CA HIS A 85 12.80 9.54 6.00
C HIS A 85 11.59 9.53 6.96
N PRO A 86 11.20 8.37 7.54
CA PRO A 86 10.14 8.32 8.53
C PRO A 86 10.43 9.23 9.72
N THR A 87 9.38 9.85 10.27
CA THR A 87 9.49 10.74 11.42
C THR A 87 8.66 10.25 12.59
N PHE A 88 9.19 10.36 13.80
CA PHE A 88 8.42 10.17 15.02
C PHE A 88 7.54 11.40 15.31
N ASP A 89 6.25 11.19 15.59
CA ASP A 89 5.34 12.22 16.11
C ASP A 89 4.74 11.76 17.46
N PRO A 90 5.07 12.43 18.57
CA PRO A 90 4.57 12.06 19.89
C PRO A 90 3.06 12.26 20.06
N ASN A 91 2.40 12.95 19.13
CA ASN A 91 0.96 13.23 19.20
C ASN A 91 0.13 12.41 18.21
N LEU A 92 0.77 11.56 17.38
CA LEU A 92 0.04 10.69 16.47
C LEU A 92 -0.70 9.62 17.28
N GLN A 93 -2.02 9.52 17.07
CA GLN A 93 -2.87 8.56 17.79
C GLN A 93 -2.73 7.14 17.22
N ASP A 94 -2.49 7.05 15.92
CA ASP A 94 -2.27 5.79 15.21
C ASP A 94 -0.83 5.29 15.43
N ARG A 95 -0.61 3.99 15.16
CA ARG A 95 0.74 3.41 15.18
C ARG A 95 1.64 4.02 14.10
N GLY A 96 1.10 4.11 12.89
CA GLY A 96 1.78 4.62 11.71
C GLY A 96 0.80 5.39 10.83
N LEU A 97 1.34 6.26 9.99
CA LEU A 97 0.57 6.99 8.99
C LEU A 97 1.44 7.32 7.78
N THR A 98 1.01 6.88 6.59
CA THR A 98 1.57 7.33 5.32
C THR A 98 0.70 8.41 4.69
N THR A 99 1.29 9.57 4.37
CA THR A 99 0.60 10.68 3.70
C THR A 99 1.28 11.11 2.41
N LEU A 100 0.46 11.54 1.44
CA LEU A 100 0.90 12.21 0.22
C LEU A 100 0.62 13.71 0.32
N ARG A 101 1.65 14.53 0.54
CA ARG A 101 1.52 16.00 0.67
C ARG A 101 1.44 16.73 -0.67
N GLY A 102 0.45 16.40 -1.49
CA GLY A 102 0.15 17.09 -2.75
C GLY A 102 0.96 16.61 -3.95
N TRP A 103 0.72 17.25 -5.11
CA TRP A 103 1.24 16.81 -6.41
C TRP A 103 2.77 16.92 -6.49
N GLY A 104 3.45 15.82 -6.83
CA GLY A 104 4.91 15.78 -6.96
C GLY A 104 5.68 15.81 -5.63
N SER A 105 4.97 15.75 -4.49
CA SER A 105 5.60 15.59 -3.19
C SER A 105 6.07 14.16 -2.96
N LYS A 106 7.13 14.03 -2.16
CA LYS A 106 7.53 12.72 -1.62
C LYS A 106 6.52 12.25 -0.58
N LEU A 107 6.32 10.95 -0.49
CA LEU A 107 5.52 10.34 0.58
C LEU A 107 6.16 10.60 1.94
N GLU A 108 5.34 10.84 2.95
CA GLU A 108 5.77 11.03 4.33
C GLU A 108 5.21 9.90 5.17
N VAL A 109 6.09 9.24 5.92
CA VAL A 109 5.72 8.22 6.91
C VAL A 109 5.94 8.80 8.29
N THR A 110 4.91 8.75 9.12
CA THR A 110 4.97 9.17 10.51
C THR A 110 4.67 7.97 11.41
N VAL A 111 5.39 7.85 12.52
CA VAL A 111 5.19 6.79 13.52
C VAL A 111 4.78 7.40 14.85
N GLY A 112 3.77 6.84 15.49
CA GLY A 112 3.21 7.30 16.76
C GLY A 112 3.67 6.46 17.95
N PRO A 113 3.37 6.89 19.19
CA PRO A 113 3.84 6.22 20.40
C PRO A 113 3.39 4.76 20.53
N ALA A 114 2.22 4.41 20.00
CA ALA A 114 1.68 3.06 20.04
C ALA A 114 2.56 2.02 19.32
N ALA A 115 3.43 2.45 18.39
CA ALA A 115 4.36 1.54 17.73
C ALA A 115 5.55 1.12 18.63
N PHE A 116 5.80 1.81 19.74
CA PHE A 116 6.99 1.63 20.58
C PHE A 116 6.80 0.66 21.74
N GLU A 117 5.71 -0.12 21.77
CA GLU A 117 5.47 -1.13 22.81
C GLU A 117 6.55 -2.22 22.81
N SER A 118 7.10 -2.54 21.64
CA SER A 118 8.24 -3.43 21.45
C SER A 118 9.02 -3.06 20.19
N TRP A 119 10.27 -3.53 20.08
CA TRP A 119 11.04 -3.37 18.84
C TRP A 119 10.37 -4.07 17.67
N GLY A 120 9.75 -5.22 17.89
CA GLY A 120 9.03 -5.95 16.85
C GLY A 120 7.80 -5.19 16.34
N LEU A 121 7.04 -4.58 17.24
CA LEU A 121 5.89 -3.75 16.87
C LEU A 121 6.32 -2.49 16.11
N LEU A 122 7.44 -1.86 16.51
CA LEU A 122 8.00 -0.70 15.80
C LEU A 122 8.45 -1.09 14.39
N GLY A 123 9.19 -2.20 14.25
CA GLY A 123 9.65 -2.73 12.98
C GLY A 123 8.50 -3.11 12.04
N SER A 124 7.50 -3.83 12.54
CA SER A 124 6.31 -4.22 11.77
C SER A 124 5.49 -3.01 11.32
N THR A 125 5.31 -2.01 12.20
CA THR A 125 4.67 -0.73 11.83
C THR A 125 5.44 -0.02 10.71
N LEU A 126 6.76 0.11 10.83
CA LEU A 126 7.57 0.75 9.79
C LEU A 126 7.49 0.00 8.46
N ALA A 127 7.47 -1.33 8.49
CA ALA A 127 7.32 -2.16 7.31
C ALA A 127 5.93 -2.04 6.68
N HIS A 128 4.87 -1.99 7.48
CA HIS A 128 3.50 -1.72 7.04
C HIS A 128 3.45 -0.42 6.20
N GLU A 129 4.02 0.66 6.72
CA GLU A 129 4.02 1.95 6.02
C GLU A 129 4.97 1.98 4.80
N LEU A 130 6.21 1.53 4.95
CA LEU A 130 7.25 1.70 3.93
C LEU A 130 7.26 0.61 2.87
N GLU A 131 7.00 -0.63 3.24
CA GLU A 131 7.12 -1.77 2.33
C GLU A 131 5.80 -2.02 1.59
N VAL A 132 4.68 -1.55 2.15
CA VAL A 132 3.33 -1.68 1.56
C VAL A 132 2.78 -0.32 1.11
N HIS A 133 2.39 0.57 2.03
CA HIS A 133 1.70 1.82 1.63
C HIS A 133 2.54 2.71 0.72
N CYS A 134 3.86 2.79 0.93
CA CYS A 134 4.73 3.58 0.05
C CYS A 134 4.90 3.00 -1.36
N ARG A 135 4.44 1.78 -1.61
CA ARG A 135 4.42 1.15 -2.94
C ARG A 135 3.02 1.14 -3.56
N GLN A 136 2.00 1.41 -2.77
CA GLN A 136 0.63 1.48 -3.25
C GLN A 136 0.35 2.79 -4.00
N SER A 137 -0.57 2.73 -4.95
CA SER A 137 -1.05 3.91 -5.67
C SER A 137 -2.24 4.53 -4.94
N PHE A 138 -2.00 5.58 -4.14
CA PHE A 138 -3.05 6.33 -3.45
C PHE A 138 -4.12 6.88 -4.40
N THR A 139 -3.76 7.24 -5.64
CA THR A 139 -4.73 7.68 -6.64
C THR A 139 -5.66 6.55 -7.07
N LEU A 140 -5.11 5.35 -7.29
CA LEU A 140 -5.92 4.18 -7.64
C LEU A 140 -6.81 3.76 -6.47
N ILE A 141 -6.27 3.71 -5.25
CA ILE A 141 -7.03 3.43 -4.02
C ILE A 141 -8.24 4.35 -3.92
N ARG A 142 -8.02 5.66 -4.01
CA ARG A 142 -9.13 6.65 -3.96
C ARG A 142 -10.11 6.51 -5.13
N ALA A 143 -9.63 6.13 -6.31
CA ALA A 143 -10.51 5.90 -7.45
C ALA A 143 -11.41 4.67 -7.23
N LEU A 144 -10.86 3.59 -6.67
CA LEU A 144 -11.63 2.40 -6.28
C LEU A 144 -12.66 2.72 -5.19
N ASP A 145 -12.27 3.50 -4.17
CA ASP A 145 -13.20 3.95 -3.12
C ASP A 145 -14.36 4.78 -3.71
N LEU A 146 -14.07 5.70 -4.63
CA LEU A 146 -15.10 6.49 -5.32
C LEU A 146 -16.06 5.64 -6.17
N LEU A 147 -15.59 4.47 -6.63
CA LEU A 147 -16.41 3.50 -7.36
C LEU A 147 -17.13 2.51 -6.44
N GLY A 148 -16.94 2.61 -5.12
CA GLY A 148 -17.50 1.68 -4.13
C GLY A 148 -16.87 0.29 -4.18
N LEU A 149 -15.60 0.20 -4.58
CA LEU A 149 -14.81 -1.03 -4.72
C LEU A 149 -13.78 -1.20 -3.59
N ASP A 150 -14.00 -0.56 -2.44
CA ASP A 150 -13.28 -0.77 -1.18
C ASP A 150 -11.73 -0.75 -1.31
N GLY A 151 -11.20 0.19 -2.08
CA GLY A 151 -9.77 0.33 -2.34
C GLY A 151 -8.94 0.50 -1.07
N THR A 152 -9.40 1.35 -0.14
CA THR A 152 -8.73 1.56 1.16
C THR A 152 -8.75 0.28 1.99
N LEU A 153 -9.88 -0.42 2.04
CA LEU A 153 -10.00 -1.67 2.80
C LEU A 153 -9.01 -2.73 2.28
N MET A 154 -8.93 -2.91 0.97
CA MET A 154 -7.99 -3.85 0.35
C MET A 154 -6.53 -3.47 0.65
N ALA A 155 -6.22 -2.18 0.58
CA ALA A 155 -4.87 -1.65 0.79
C ALA A 155 -4.36 -1.84 2.23
N GLU A 156 -5.21 -1.53 3.21
CA GLU A 156 -4.91 -1.69 4.65
C GLU A 156 -4.80 -3.17 5.03
N ARG A 157 -5.72 -4.00 4.52
CA ARG A 157 -5.68 -5.44 4.78
C ARG A 157 -4.42 -6.09 4.21
N GLU A 158 -3.96 -5.66 3.03
CA GLU A 158 -2.66 -6.08 2.49
C GLU A 158 -1.51 -5.74 3.44
N ALA A 159 -1.53 -4.54 4.03
CA ALA A 159 -0.49 -4.08 4.92
C ALA A 159 -0.45 -4.85 6.25
N TYR A 160 -1.61 -5.16 6.85
CA TYR A 160 -1.69 -6.03 8.02
C TYR A 160 -1.28 -7.48 7.72
N LEU A 161 -1.69 -8.03 6.58
CA LEU A 161 -1.25 -9.37 6.18
C LEU A 161 0.27 -9.42 5.98
N HIS A 162 0.88 -8.33 5.48
CA HIS A 162 2.34 -8.22 5.39
C HIS A 162 3.00 -8.30 6.77
N GLU A 163 2.49 -7.59 7.77
CA GLU A 163 2.99 -7.69 9.16
C GLU A 163 2.93 -9.13 9.68
N LEU A 164 1.78 -9.79 9.51
CA LEU A 164 1.55 -11.15 10.01
C LEU A 164 2.43 -12.18 9.30
N ASN A 165 2.56 -12.08 7.97
CA ASN A 165 3.41 -12.96 7.17
C ASN A 165 4.90 -12.77 7.49
N ASN A 166 5.30 -11.57 7.92
CA ASN A 166 6.66 -11.24 8.32
C ASN A 166 6.85 -11.25 9.84
N ALA A 167 5.92 -11.83 10.60
CA ALA A 167 6.00 -11.84 12.05
C ALA A 167 7.29 -12.47 12.59
N GLY A 168 7.84 -13.47 11.88
CA GLY A 168 9.14 -14.05 12.21
C GLY A 168 10.30 -13.05 12.09
N ARG A 169 10.32 -12.24 11.02
CA ARG A 169 11.35 -11.20 10.79
C ARG A 169 11.33 -10.14 11.88
N PHE A 170 10.15 -9.78 12.37
CA PHE A 170 10.00 -8.76 13.42
C PHE A 170 9.98 -9.34 14.83
N HIS A 171 10.09 -10.66 15.00
CA HIS A 171 9.99 -11.33 16.30
C HIS A 171 8.69 -11.02 17.05
N LEU A 172 7.57 -10.89 16.33
CA LEU A 172 6.28 -10.61 16.96
C LEU A 172 5.83 -11.78 17.84
N GLY A 173 5.52 -11.47 19.09
CA GLY A 173 4.95 -12.41 20.05
C GLY A 173 3.54 -12.86 19.66
N GLN A 174 3.03 -13.90 20.35
CA GLN A 174 1.67 -14.39 20.09
C GLN A 174 0.61 -13.29 20.28
N ILE A 175 0.71 -12.54 21.38
CA ILE A 175 -0.25 -11.49 21.73
C ILE A 175 -0.24 -10.37 20.69
N GLU A 176 0.93 -9.94 20.24
CA GLU A 176 1.05 -8.88 19.22
C GLU A 176 0.42 -9.33 17.90
N ARG A 177 0.67 -10.57 17.46
CA ARG A 177 0.05 -11.14 16.26
C ARG A 177 -1.47 -11.21 16.37
N GLU A 178 -1.98 -11.65 17.52
CA GLU A 178 -3.43 -11.72 17.77
C GLU A 178 -4.05 -10.32 17.75
N ASN A 179 -3.39 -9.33 18.36
CA ASN A 179 -3.85 -7.95 18.35
C ASN A 179 -3.87 -7.37 16.93
N ILE A 180 -2.80 -7.58 16.15
CA ILE A 180 -2.72 -7.15 14.74
C ILE A 180 -3.84 -7.78 13.92
N GLN A 181 -4.04 -9.10 14.05
CA GLN A 181 -5.11 -9.83 13.37
C GLN A 181 -6.49 -9.29 13.77
N ALA A 182 -6.73 -9.09 15.07
CA ALA A 182 -8.00 -8.58 15.57
C ALA A 182 -8.29 -7.15 15.09
N THR A 183 -7.27 -6.27 15.05
CA THR A 183 -7.39 -4.93 14.47
C THR A 183 -7.76 -5.00 12.99
N MET A 184 -7.05 -5.83 12.21
CA MET A 184 -7.34 -6.04 10.79
C MET A 184 -8.78 -6.51 10.59
N ASP A 185 -9.22 -7.55 11.31
CA ASP A 185 -10.55 -8.13 11.13
C ASP A 185 -11.67 -7.18 11.58
N PHE A 186 -11.43 -6.34 12.59
CA PHE A 186 -12.42 -5.38 13.08
C PHE A 186 -12.60 -4.18 12.14
N TYR A 187 -11.51 -3.57 11.68
CA TYR A 187 -11.57 -2.37 10.84
C TYR A 187 -11.68 -2.69 9.34
N TYR A 188 -11.16 -3.85 8.91
CA TYR A 188 -11.06 -4.25 7.50
C TYR A 188 -11.55 -5.69 7.29
N PRO A 189 -12.82 -5.99 7.65
CA PRO A 189 -13.37 -7.34 7.54
C PRO A 189 -13.41 -7.80 6.09
N VAL A 190 -13.25 -9.12 5.89
CA VAL A 190 -13.52 -9.74 4.59
C VAL A 190 -15.01 -9.61 4.32
N GLN A 191 -15.38 -8.95 3.23
CA GLN A 191 -16.77 -8.94 2.78
C GLN A 191 -17.10 -10.32 2.19
N ASP A 192 -18.06 -11.02 2.79
CA ASP A 192 -18.59 -12.26 2.20
C ASP A 192 -19.24 -11.95 0.85
N GLU A 193 -18.81 -12.69 -0.19
CA GLU A 193 -19.30 -12.56 -1.58
C GLU A 193 -20.83 -12.66 -1.71
N ASP A 194 -21.52 -13.25 -0.72
CA ASP A 194 -22.97 -13.43 -0.73
C ASP A 194 -23.77 -12.13 -0.62
N THR A 195 -23.16 -11.02 -0.18
CA THR A 195 -23.88 -9.74 -0.01
C THR A 195 -24.07 -8.94 -1.30
N LEU A 196 -23.38 -9.27 -2.39
CA LEU A 196 -23.56 -8.63 -3.70
C LEU A 196 -24.73 -9.21 -4.51
N SER A 197 -25.32 -10.32 -4.08
CA SER A 197 -26.50 -10.91 -4.74
C SER A 197 -27.82 -10.20 -4.39
N ALA A 198 -27.81 -9.24 -3.46
CA ALA A 198 -29.01 -8.62 -2.89
C ALA A 198 -29.16 -7.11 -3.18
N ARG A 199 -28.43 -6.54 -4.15
CA ARG A 199 -28.61 -5.13 -4.59
C ARG A 199 -29.05 -5.03 -6.04
#